data_AF-A0AAU2HEA7-F1
#
_entry.id   AF-A0AAU2HEA7-F1
#
_cell.length_a   1.000
_cell.length_b   1.000
_cell.length_c   1.000
_cell.angle_alpha   90.00
_cell.angle_beta   90.00
_cell.angle_gamma   90.00
#
_symmetry.space_group_name_H-M   'P 1'
#
loop_
_entity.id
_entity.type
_entity.pdbx_description
1 polymer ?
#
loop_
_entity_poly.entity_id
_entity_poly.type
_entity_poly.pdbx_seq_one_letter_code
_entity_poly.pdbx_strand_id
1 'polypeptide(L)'
;MLRFKSITVAAVGVGLSAAGLLAGAGTAAAGTSGQQVSVSTRWSDQIRICGRNQADQEACTGWIASPNDWTALPGWWWKGELTIQGYQQENGEYRVGYCDVPPSQSEDWTKCNLFGTL
;
A
#
# COMPACT_ATOMS: atom_id res chain seq x y z
N MET A 1 -13.93 18.07 -33.96
CA MET A 1 -14.68 17.22 -33.01
C MET A 1 -14.02 15.85 -32.96
N LEU A 2 -13.15 15.60 -31.96
CA LEU A 2 -12.54 14.29 -31.75
C LEU A 2 -13.50 13.41 -30.93
N ARG A 3 -13.94 12.29 -31.50
CA ARG A 3 -14.80 11.29 -30.86
C ARG A 3 -13.91 10.29 -30.13
N PHE A 4 -13.87 10.35 -28.79
CA PHE A 4 -13.28 9.29 -27.99
C PHE A 4 -14.27 8.13 -27.92
N LYS A 5 -13.93 7.02 -28.60
CA LYS A 5 -14.69 5.77 -28.55
C LYS A 5 -14.42 5.10 -27.20
N SER A 6 -15.46 4.99 -26.37
CA SER A 6 -15.47 4.16 -25.17
C SER A 6 -15.22 2.70 -25.54
N ILE A 7 -14.19 2.08 -24.95
CA ILE A 7 -13.96 0.63 -25.07
C ILE A 7 -14.66 -0.03 -23.89
N THR A 8 -15.86 -0.55 -24.14
CA THR A 8 -16.60 -1.43 -23.25
C THR A 8 -15.97 -2.82 -23.32
N VAL A 9 -15.37 -3.30 -22.22
CA VAL A 9 -14.98 -4.72 -22.09
C VAL A 9 -16.05 -5.42 -21.26
N ALA A 10 -16.87 -6.24 -21.93
CA ALA A 10 -17.80 -7.15 -21.32
C ALA A 10 -17.04 -8.36 -20.75
N ALA A 11 -17.10 -8.57 -19.43
CA ALA A 11 -16.59 -9.78 -18.80
C ALA A 11 -17.77 -10.72 -18.49
N VAL A 12 -17.75 -11.87 -19.17
CA VAL A 12 -18.67 -12.99 -19.02
C VAL A 12 -18.54 -13.57 -17.61
N GLY A 13 -19.65 -13.65 -16.87
CA GLY A 13 -19.70 -14.35 -15.59
C GLY A 13 -20.14 -15.80 -15.76
N VAL A 14 -19.49 -16.75 -15.07
CA VAL A 14 -20.07 -17.84 -14.25
C VAL A 14 -18.94 -18.40 -13.37
N GLY A 15 -19.17 -18.61 -12.06
CA GLY A 15 -18.51 -19.72 -11.35
C GLY A 15 -18.11 -19.52 -9.87
N LEU A 16 -18.92 -20.10 -8.99
CA LEU A 16 -18.60 -20.73 -7.69
C LEU A 16 -18.24 -19.84 -6.48
N SER A 17 -19.20 -19.85 -5.54
CA SER A 17 -19.15 -19.42 -4.15
C SER A 17 -18.16 -20.25 -3.31
N ALA A 18 -17.19 -19.58 -2.69
CA ALA A 18 -16.55 -19.99 -1.46
C ALA A 18 -16.34 -18.75 -0.57
N ALA A 19 -16.92 -18.77 0.63
CA ALA A 19 -16.71 -17.76 1.64
C ALA A 19 -15.24 -17.81 2.10
N GLY A 20 -14.51 -16.76 1.79
CA GLY A 20 -13.17 -16.48 2.32
C GLY A 20 -12.92 -15.00 2.13
N LEU A 21 -12.81 -14.26 3.24
CA LEU A 21 -12.40 -12.86 3.26
C LEU A 21 -10.93 -12.77 2.85
N LEU A 22 -10.66 -12.99 1.57
CA LEU A 22 -9.44 -12.53 0.92
C LEU A 22 -9.91 -11.42 0.00
N ALA A 23 -10.02 -10.22 0.57
CA ALA A 23 -10.11 -9.01 -0.22
C ALA A 23 -8.85 -8.96 -1.08
N GLY A 24 -8.96 -9.48 -2.30
CA GLY A 24 -7.88 -9.49 -3.26
C GLY A 24 -7.48 -8.05 -3.50
N ALA A 25 -6.30 -7.67 -3.04
CA ALA A 25 -5.62 -6.49 -3.56
C ALA A 25 -5.43 -6.78 -5.06
N GLY A 26 -6.33 -6.24 -5.89
CA GLY A 26 -6.25 -6.40 -7.34
C GLY A 26 -4.87 -5.97 -7.79
N THR A 27 -4.23 -6.76 -8.65
CA THR A 27 -2.96 -6.41 -9.27
C THR A 27 -3.13 -5.06 -9.99
N ALA A 28 -2.71 -3.96 -9.38
CA ALA A 28 -2.70 -2.69 -10.08
C ALA A 28 -1.62 -2.81 -11.17
N ALA A 29 -1.97 -2.42 -12.40
CA ALA A 29 -0.96 -2.24 -13.42
C ALA A 29 -0.05 -1.09 -13.00
N ALA A 30 1.26 -1.34 -13.05
CA ALA A 30 2.31 -0.35 -12.86
C ALA A 30 1.90 1.03 -13.36
N GLY A 31 1.94 2.04 -12.47
CA GLY A 31 1.83 3.45 -12.82
C GLY A 31 0.44 4.06 -13.08
N THR A 32 -0.68 3.33 -13.00
CA THR A 32 -2.00 3.92 -13.37
C THR A 32 -3.03 4.10 -12.25
N SER A 33 -2.84 3.51 -11.06
CA SER A 33 -3.73 3.75 -9.91
C SER A 33 -3.05 3.39 -8.58
N GLY A 34 -2.18 4.29 -8.09
CA GLY A 34 -1.42 4.13 -6.86
C GLY A 34 -0.06 3.45 -7.04
N GLN A 35 0.73 3.42 -5.97
CA GLN A 35 2.10 2.94 -5.92
C GLN A 35 2.29 1.94 -4.78
N GLN A 36 3.27 1.05 -4.93
CA GLN A 36 3.82 0.25 -3.83
C GLN A 36 4.73 1.12 -2.98
N VAL A 37 4.95 0.73 -1.73
CA VAL A 37 5.75 1.53 -0.78
C VAL A 37 6.93 0.75 -0.23
N SER A 38 8.07 1.44 -0.15
CA SER A 38 9.23 1.00 0.63
C SER A 38 9.39 1.94 1.81
N VAL A 39 9.30 1.40 3.02
CA VAL A 39 9.28 2.17 4.26
C VAL A 39 10.65 2.09 4.92
N SER A 40 11.20 3.22 5.35
CA SER A 40 12.39 3.20 6.22
C SER A 40 11.99 2.65 7.60
N THR A 41 12.68 1.62 8.07
CA THR A 41 12.33 0.86 9.27
C THR A 41 13.48 0.70 10.25
N ARG A 42 14.51 1.54 10.13
CA ARG A 42 15.76 1.50 10.93
C ARG A 42 15.55 1.37 12.45
N TRP A 43 14.45 1.88 12.98
CA TRP A 43 14.13 1.85 14.41
C TRP A 43 12.85 1.07 14.72
N SER A 44 12.48 0.12 13.88
CA SER A 44 11.27 -0.67 14.10
C SER A 44 11.51 -2.09 13.63
N ASP A 45 11.24 -3.05 14.50
CA ASP A 45 11.32 -4.47 14.18
C ASP A 45 10.08 -4.94 13.42
N GLN A 46 8.97 -4.20 13.59
CA GLN A 46 7.73 -4.44 12.87
C GLN A 46 7.09 -3.13 12.47
N ILE A 47 6.40 -3.14 11.32
CA ILE A 47 5.59 -2.02 10.85
C ILE A 47 4.17 -2.44 10.48
N ARG A 48 3.25 -1.47 10.53
CA ARG A 48 1.89 -1.59 10.03
C ARG A 48 1.53 -0.34 9.24
N ILE A 49 0.93 -0.51 8.07
CA ILE A 49 0.56 0.61 7.19
C ILE A 49 -0.96 0.63 7.05
N CYS A 50 -1.55 1.81 7.16
CA CYS A 50 -2.97 2.06 6.96
C CYS A 50 -3.18 3.25 6.03
N GLY A 51 -4.22 3.19 5.20
CA GLY A 51 -4.68 4.30 4.38
C GLY A 51 -5.49 3.84 3.18
N ARG A 52 -5.55 4.66 2.12
CA ARG A 52 -6.34 4.36 0.93
C ARG A 52 -5.57 3.50 -0.06
N ASN A 53 -6.18 2.39 -0.44
CA ASN A 53 -5.64 1.51 -1.49
C ASN A 53 -5.96 2.04 -2.90
N GLN A 54 -5.52 1.34 -3.94
CA GLN A 54 -5.77 1.67 -5.35
C GLN A 54 -7.25 1.84 -5.72
N ALA A 55 -8.15 1.19 -4.98
CA ALA A 55 -9.60 1.20 -5.19
C ALA A 55 -10.34 2.24 -4.33
N ASP A 56 -9.62 3.22 -3.73
CA ASP A 56 -10.18 4.23 -2.80
C ASP A 56 -10.82 3.62 -1.54
N GLN A 57 -10.39 2.42 -1.13
CA GLN A 57 -10.86 1.79 0.10
C GLN A 57 -9.81 1.94 1.20
N GLU A 58 -10.28 2.26 2.41
CA GLU A 58 -9.44 2.22 3.61
C GLU A 58 -9.03 0.77 3.89
N ALA A 59 -7.72 0.55 4.01
CA ALA A 59 -7.14 -0.74 4.32
C ALA A 59 -5.96 -0.57 5.28
N CYS A 60 -5.71 -1.61 6.06
CA CYS A 60 -4.51 -1.72 6.88
C CYS A 60 -3.83 -3.05 6.61
N THR A 61 -2.51 -3.06 6.57
CA THR A 61 -1.74 -4.30 6.68
C THR A 61 -1.89 -4.89 8.09
N GLY A 62 -1.48 -6.16 8.23
CA GLY A 62 -1.06 -6.68 9.54
C GLY A 62 0.28 -6.05 9.97
N TRP A 63 0.80 -6.48 11.13
CA TRP A 63 2.18 -6.21 11.50
C TRP A 63 3.12 -7.04 10.63
N ILE A 64 4.08 -6.37 10.01
CA ILE A 64 5.04 -6.92 9.07
C ILE A 64 6.43 -6.76 9.68
N ALA A 65 7.19 -7.85 9.73
CA ALA A 65 8.57 -7.81 10.21
C ALA A 65 9.44 -6.94 9.29
N SER A 66 10.27 -6.09 9.88
CA SER A 66 11.12 -5.14 9.18
C SER A 66 12.59 -5.25 9.61
N PRO A 67 13.27 -6.36 9.30
CA PRO A 67 14.60 -6.67 9.80
C PRO A 67 15.73 -5.81 9.19
N ASN A 68 15.41 -4.94 8.24
CA ASN A 68 16.37 -4.10 7.51
C ASN A 68 16.00 -2.61 7.67
N ASP A 69 16.92 -1.74 7.29
CA ASP A 69 16.69 -0.28 7.30
C ASP A 69 15.54 0.17 6.39
N TRP A 70 15.18 -0.66 5.40
CA TRP A 70 14.06 -0.44 4.50
C TRP A 70 13.27 -1.72 4.31
N THR A 71 11.95 -1.60 4.36
CA THR A 71 11.00 -2.70 4.16
C THR A 71 10.14 -2.39 2.95
N ALA A 72 10.30 -3.18 1.88
CA ALA A 72 9.45 -3.11 0.70
C ALA A 72 8.18 -3.96 0.91
N LEU A 73 7.03 -3.42 0.54
CA LEU A 73 5.74 -4.10 0.63
C LEU A 73 5.17 -4.42 -0.76
N PRO A 74 5.68 -5.46 -1.45
CA PRO A 74 5.17 -5.81 -2.75
C PRO A 74 3.73 -6.33 -2.67
N GLY A 75 2.93 -6.06 -3.70
CA GLY A 75 1.54 -6.50 -3.80
C GLY A 75 0.52 -5.61 -3.08
N TRP A 76 0.97 -4.57 -2.36
CA TRP A 76 0.11 -3.55 -1.77
C TRP A 76 0.23 -2.24 -2.55
N TRP A 77 -0.90 -1.71 -3.01
CA TRP A 77 -0.95 -0.50 -3.81
C TRP A 77 -1.75 0.58 -3.09
N TRP A 78 -1.14 1.73 -2.90
CA TRP A 78 -1.64 2.81 -2.07
C TRP A 78 -1.72 4.12 -2.86
N LYS A 79 -2.55 5.05 -2.40
CA LYS A 79 -2.59 6.43 -2.91
C LYS A 79 -3.04 7.41 -1.83
N GLY A 80 -2.53 8.63 -1.91
CA GLY A 80 -2.71 9.68 -0.91
C GLY A 80 -1.95 9.38 0.38
N GLU A 81 -2.39 10.01 1.46
CA GLU A 81 -1.77 9.87 2.77
C GLU A 81 -1.91 8.46 3.35
N LEU A 82 -0.79 7.94 3.83
CA LEU A 82 -0.66 6.71 4.61
C LEU A 82 -0.22 7.05 6.03
N THR A 83 -0.78 6.31 6.99
CA THR A 83 -0.26 6.22 8.36
C THR A 83 0.61 4.99 8.48
N ILE A 84 1.85 5.17 8.91
CA ILE A 84 2.84 4.11 9.11
C ILE A 84 3.12 4.02 10.60
N GLN A 85 2.89 2.85 11.18
CA GLN A 85 3.13 2.55 12.58
C GLN A 85 4.36 1.65 12.67
N GLY A 86 5.26 1.93 13.60
CA GLY A 86 6.44 1.11 13.88
C GLY A 86 6.47 0.67 15.33
N TYR A 87 6.94 -0.54 15.56
CA TYR A 87 7.14 -1.10 16.89
C TYR A 87 8.54 -1.72 17.00
N GLN A 88 9.25 -1.37 18.07
CA GLN A 88 10.56 -1.91 18.42
C GLN A 88 10.40 -2.85 19.62
N GLN A 89 10.71 -4.13 19.43
CA GLN A 89 10.50 -5.19 20.41
C GLN A 89 11.48 -5.11 21.58
N GLU A 90 12.71 -4.67 21.34
CA GLU A 90 13.76 -4.61 22.36
C GLU A 90 13.40 -3.68 23.54
N ASN A 91 12.85 -2.51 23.22
CA ASN A 91 12.54 -1.46 24.20
C ASN A 91 11.06 -1.11 24.31
N GLY A 92 10.20 -1.74 23.49
CA GLY A 92 8.75 -1.50 23.45
C GLY A 92 8.36 -0.15 22.82
N GLU A 93 9.28 0.50 22.10
CA GLU A 93 9.04 1.84 21.56
C GLU A 93 8.11 1.79 20.35
N TYR A 94 7.15 2.73 20.32
CA TYR A 94 6.15 2.85 19.28
C TYR A 94 6.29 4.18 18.54
N ARG A 95 6.25 4.13 17.21
CA ARG A 95 6.47 5.27 16.32
C ARG A 95 5.34 5.39 15.32
N VAL A 96 4.97 6.62 14.96
CA VAL A 96 4.01 6.91 13.90
C VAL A 96 4.62 7.90 12.93
N GLY A 97 4.54 7.60 11.64
CA GLY A 97 4.92 8.48 10.56
C GLY A 97 3.81 8.55 9.51
N TYR A 98 3.90 9.56 8.65
CA TYR A 98 2.97 9.77 7.54
C TYR A 98 3.72 9.82 6.23
N CYS A 99 3.09 9.34 5.16
CA CYS A 99 3.66 9.36 3.82
C CYS A 99 2.58 9.66 2.80
N ASP A 100 2.80 10.66 1.95
CA ASP A 100 1.92 10.89 0.81
C ASP A 100 2.39 10.05 -0.38
N VAL A 101 1.52 9.19 -0.87
CA VAL A 101 1.76 8.35 -2.05
C VAL A 101 1.05 8.98 -3.24
N PRO A 102 1.75 9.27 -4.35
CA PRO A 102 1.07 9.81 -5.51
C PRO A 102 -0.06 8.87 -5.99
N PRO A 103 -1.06 9.38 -6.71
CA PRO A 103 -2.06 8.52 -7.35
C PRO A 103 -1.53 7.87 -8.63
N SER A 104 -0.47 8.40 -9.23
CA SER A 104 0.19 7.88 -10.41
C SER A 104 1.59 8.49 -10.52
N GLN A 105 2.57 7.66 -10.88
CA GLN A 105 3.92 8.06 -11.24
C GLN A 105 4.51 7.03 -12.23
N SER A 106 5.65 7.34 -12.85
CA SER A 106 6.31 6.43 -13.81
C SER A 106 6.92 5.18 -13.16
N GLU A 107 7.28 5.25 -11.88
CA GLU A 107 7.84 4.16 -11.09
C GLU A 107 6.76 3.46 -10.24
N ASP A 108 6.96 2.18 -9.93
CA ASP A 108 6.02 1.44 -9.08
C ASP A 108 6.15 1.77 -7.60
N TRP A 109 7.26 2.39 -7.18
CA TRP A 109 7.64 2.48 -5.78
C TRP A 109 7.71 3.91 -5.27
N THR A 110 7.09 4.16 -4.13
CA THR A 110 7.27 5.38 -3.33
C THR A 110 8.08 5.06 -2.09
N LYS A 111 9.08 5.89 -1.78
CA LYS A 111 9.86 5.78 -0.55
C LYS A 111 9.19 6.58 0.56
N CYS A 112 8.85 5.90 1.64
CA CYS A 112 8.23 6.49 2.81
C CYS A 112 9.19 6.44 3.99
N ASN A 113 9.33 7.54 4.73
CA ASN A 113 10.17 7.54 5.91
C ASN A 113 9.31 7.41 7.16
N LEU A 114 9.59 6.41 7.99
CA LEU A 114 9.05 6.31 9.34
C LEU A 114 9.92 7.15 10.28
N PHE A 115 9.80 8.47 10.20
CA PHE A 115 10.34 9.34 11.24
C PHE A 115 9.21 9.70 12.19
N GLY A 116 9.21 9.07 13.37
CA GLY A 116 8.64 9.70 14.55
C GLY A 116 9.46 10.94 14.89
N THR A 117 8.81 11.98 15.40
CA THR A 117 9.42 13.25 15.84
C THR A 117 10.85 13.11 16.37
N LEU A 118 11.76 13.94 15.84
CA LEU A 118 13.10 14.19 16.40
C LEU A 118 13.02 14.64 17.86
#